data_AF-A0A928JJQ9-F1
#
_entry.id   AF-A0A928JJQ9-F1
#
_cell.length_a   1.000
_cell.length_b   1.000
_cell.length_c   1.000
_cell.angle_alpha   90.00
_cell.angle_beta   90.00
_cell.angle_gamma   90.00
#
_symmetry.space_group_name_H-M   'P 1'
#
loop_
_entity.id
_entity.type
_entity.pdbx_description
1 polymer ?
#
loop_
_entity_poly.entity_id
_entity_poly.type
_entity_poly.pdbx_seq_one_letter_code
_entity_poly.pdbx_strand_id
1 'polypeptide(L)'
;MFCPNCGKEISDIASVCVNCGSKVSSHTQVVDDKPSCGWWWLGFLVPIAGLLIWLICKDETPNRAKKAGWGALVGTIVSVALVILYFVSIFVLIAIGISLS
;
A
#
# COMPACT_ATOMS: atom_id res chain seq x y z
N MET A 1 -18.64 -14.70 23.55
CA MET A 1 -18.01 -13.41 24.00
C MET A 1 -19.02 -12.53 24.76
N PHE A 2 -18.59 -11.53 25.53
CA PHE A 2 -19.51 -10.57 26.21
C PHE A 2 -19.67 -9.27 25.40
N CYS A 3 -20.86 -8.67 25.43
CA CYS A 3 -21.11 -7.38 24.79
C CYS A 3 -20.32 -6.25 25.47
N PRO A 4 -19.58 -5.40 24.74
CA PRO A 4 -18.90 -4.25 25.33
C PRO A 4 -19.86 -3.16 25.82
N ASN A 5 -21.08 -3.13 25.28
CA ASN A 5 -22.08 -2.12 25.63
C ASN A 5 -23.02 -2.56 26.75
N CYS A 6 -23.47 -3.82 26.75
CA CYS A 6 -24.48 -4.30 27.71
C CYS A 6 -24.00 -5.42 28.65
N GLY A 7 -22.78 -5.92 28.51
CA GLY A 7 -22.19 -6.92 29.41
C GLY A 7 -22.84 -8.31 29.38
N LYS A 8 -23.81 -8.57 28.49
CA LYS A 8 -24.44 -9.89 28.34
C LYS A 8 -23.66 -10.81 27.42
N GLU A 9 -23.77 -12.11 27.62
CA GLU A 9 -23.17 -13.12 26.73
C GLU A 9 -23.82 -13.08 25.34
N ILE A 10 -22.97 -13.15 24.32
CA ILE A 10 -23.34 -13.18 22.91
C ILE A 10 -22.52 -14.26 22.20
N SER A 11 -23.16 -14.93 21.24
CA SER A 11 -22.52 -15.85 20.31
C SER A 11 -21.38 -15.18 19.52
N ASP A 12 -20.31 -15.94 19.29
CA ASP A 12 -19.09 -15.44 18.64
C ASP A 12 -19.28 -15.12 17.15
N ILE A 13 -20.41 -15.50 16.56
CA ILE A 13 -20.81 -15.22 15.17
C ILE A 13 -21.85 -14.09 15.02
N ALA A 14 -22.37 -13.52 16.12
CA ALA A 14 -23.42 -12.50 16.07
C ALA A 14 -22.88 -11.10 15.70
N SER A 15 -23.32 -10.55 14.56
CA SER A 15 -22.94 -9.22 14.07
C SER A 15 -23.65 -8.05 14.79
N VAL A 16 -24.73 -8.36 15.50
CA VAL A 16 -25.53 -7.40 16.27
C VAL A 16 -25.98 -8.08 17.56
N CYS A 17 -25.84 -7.36 18.68
CA CYS A 17 -26.32 -7.85 19.97
C CYS A 17 -27.85 -7.85 20.01
N VAL A 18 -28.47 -9.02 20.18
CA VAL A 18 -29.93 -9.18 20.32
C VAL A 18 -30.51 -8.53 21.58
N ASN A 19 -29.68 -8.22 22.57
CA ASN A 19 -30.13 -7.66 23.85
C ASN A 19 -30.13 -6.13 23.89
N CYS A 20 -29.27 -5.46 23.11
CA CYS A 20 -29.15 -3.99 23.15
C CYS A 20 -29.07 -3.34 21.76
N GLY A 21 -29.02 -4.11 20.68
CA GLY A 21 -28.98 -3.61 19.32
C GLY A 21 -27.63 -3.04 18.87
N SER A 22 -26.59 -3.02 19.72
CA SER A 22 -25.27 -2.57 19.29
C SER A 22 -24.63 -3.58 18.34
N LYS A 23 -24.02 -3.10 17.26
CA LYS A 23 -23.20 -3.93 16.36
C LYS A 23 -22.03 -4.53 17.16
N VAL A 24 -21.81 -5.83 17.02
CA VAL A 24 -20.71 -6.56 17.66
C VAL A 24 -19.92 -7.21 16.54
N SER A 25 -18.61 -6.99 16.51
CA SER A 25 -17.77 -7.57 15.46
C SER A 25 -17.54 -9.04 15.76
N SER A 26 -18.40 -9.89 15.22
CA SER A 26 -18.22 -11.34 15.21
C SER A 26 -17.20 -11.77 14.16
N HIS A 27 -16.30 -12.66 14.57
CA HIS A 27 -15.17 -13.09 13.77
C HIS A 27 -15.59 -14.19 12.79
N THR A 28 -16.15 -13.81 11.64
CA THR A 28 -16.17 -14.56 10.37
C THR A 28 -16.63 -13.52 9.33
N GLN A 29 -15.77 -12.88 8.56
CA GLN A 29 -14.60 -13.38 7.85
C GLN A 29 -13.49 -12.35 8.06
N VAL A 30 -12.26 -12.81 8.28
CA VAL A 30 -11.14 -12.18 7.57
C VAL A 30 -11.42 -12.42 6.08
N VAL A 31 -12.36 -11.66 5.51
CA VAL A 31 -12.17 -11.28 4.12
C VAL A 31 -10.84 -10.58 4.22
N ASP A 32 -9.87 -11.21 3.59
CA ASP A 32 -8.63 -10.59 3.30
C ASP A 32 -8.90 -9.45 2.31
N ASP A 33 -9.61 -8.43 2.77
CA ASP A 33 -9.54 -7.07 2.27
C ASP A 33 -8.20 -6.51 2.74
N LYS A 34 -7.10 -7.24 2.50
CA LYS A 34 -5.96 -6.55 1.93
C LYS A 34 -6.50 -6.04 0.61
N PRO A 35 -6.86 -4.74 0.45
CA PRO A 35 -6.78 -4.18 -0.88
C PRO A 35 -5.38 -4.56 -1.31
N SER A 36 -5.28 -5.44 -2.31
CA SER A 36 -4.03 -5.90 -2.88
C SER A 36 -3.46 -4.71 -3.64
N CYS A 37 -3.05 -3.72 -2.87
CA CYS A 37 -2.07 -2.68 -3.14
C CYS A 37 -0.71 -3.38 -3.28
N GLY A 38 -0.71 -4.48 -4.03
CA GLY A 38 0.28 -5.54 -4.09
C GLY A 38 0.90 -5.56 -5.48
N TRP A 39 1.13 -4.38 -6.04
CA TRP A 39 1.87 -4.24 -7.29
C TRP A 39 2.74 -2.99 -7.31
N TRP A 40 3.47 -2.75 -6.20
CA TRP A 40 4.43 -1.65 -6.06
C TRP A 40 5.39 -1.52 -7.25
N TRP A 41 5.73 -2.63 -7.90
CA TRP A 41 6.65 -2.64 -9.03
C TRP A 41 6.07 -2.16 -10.37
N LEU A 42 4.74 -2.13 -10.56
CA LEU A 42 4.13 -1.49 -11.75
C LEU A 42 4.19 0.04 -11.66
N GLY A 43 4.26 0.61 -10.45
CA GLY A 43 4.38 2.05 -10.23
C GLY A 43 5.73 2.64 -10.64
N PHE A 44 6.76 1.80 -10.82
CA PHE A 44 8.10 2.23 -11.24
C PHE A 44 8.12 2.76 -12.68
N LEU A 45 7.18 2.32 -13.53
CA LEU A 45 7.07 2.76 -14.92
C LEU A 45 5.95 3.77 -15.15
N VAL A 46 4.97 3.83 -14.25
CA VAL A 46 3.81 4.72 -14.38
C VAL A 46 3.53 5.40 -13.03
N PRO A 47 4.14 6.57 -12.74
CA PRO A 47 3.86 7.35 -11.53
C PRO A 47 2.36 7.64 -11.32
N ILE A 48 1.58 7.65 -12.40
CA ILE A 48 0.12 7.82 -12.40
C ILE A 48 -0.61 6.66 -11.70
N ALA A 49 -0.12 5.42 -11.80
CA ALA A 49 -0.72 4.27 -11.12
C ALA A 49 -0.57 4.36 -9.60
N GLY A 50 0.56 4.90 -9.12
CA GLY A 50 0.78 5.19 -7.69
C GLY A 50 -0.18 6.24 -7.14
N LEU A 51 -0.48 7.28 -7.94
CA LEU A 51 -1.51 8.28 -7.63
C LEU A 51 -2.93 7.69 -7.61
N LEU A 52 -3.23 6.76 -8.52
CA LEU A 52 -4.54 6.10 -8.60
C LEU A 52 -4.82 5.21 -7.38
N ILE A 53 -3.83 4.40 -6.99
CA ILE A 53 -3.90 3.53 -5.81
C ILE A 53 -4.04 4.38 -4.52
N TRP A 54 -3.36 5.52 -4.45
CA TRP A 54 -3.52 6.47 -3.35
C TRP A 54 -4.93 7.05 -3.27
N LEU A 55 -5.56 7.33 -4.42
CA LEU A 55 -6.93 7.86 -4.49
C LEU A 55 -7.98 6.82 -4.06
N ILE A 56 -7.86 5.57 -4.51
CA ILE A 56 -8.75 4.46 -4.11
C ILE A 56 -8.65 4.12 -2.61
N CYS A 57 -7.45 4.10 -2.04
CA CYS A 57 -7.26 3.80 -0.62
C CYS A 57 -7.51 5.01 0.31
N LYS A 58 -7.81 6.19 -0.25
CA LYS A 58 -7.99 7.42 0.54
C LYS A 58 -9.27 7.41 1.37
N ASP A 59 -10.33 6.78 0.87
CA ASP A 59 -11.65 6.84 1.48
C ASP A 59 -11.83 5.83 2.62
N GLU A 60 -11.11 4.70 2.60
CA GLU A 60 -11.26 3.67 3.64
C GLU A 60 -10.29 3.80 4.83
N THR A 61 -9.05 4.26 4.65
CA THR A 61 -8.09 4.45 5.78
C THR A 61 -7.04 5.57 5.53
N PRO A 62 -7.31 6.83 5.91
CA PRO A 62 -6.43 7.98 5.59
C PRO A 62 -5.03 7.89 6.22
N ASN A 63 -4.90 7.19 7.35
CA ASN A 63 -3.62 7.04 8.05
C ASN A 63 -2.67 6.04 7.36
N ARG A 64 -3.20 5.04 6.61
CA ARG A 64 -2.38 4.08 5.85
C ARG A 64 -2.09 4.58 4.44
N ALA A 65 -2.99 5.35 3.83
CA ALA A 65 -2.79 5.98 2.52
C ALA A 65 -1.54 6.89 2.45
N LYS A 66 -1.20 7.60 3.54
CA LYS A 66 0.03 8.42 3.58
C LYS A 66 1.32 7.61 3.42
N LYS A 67 1.37 6.40 3.98
CA LYS A 67 2.56 5.52 3.90
C LYS A 67 2.70 4.91 2.50
N ALA A 68 1.59 4.55 1.86
CA ALA A 68 1.58 4.08 0.48
C ALA A 68 2.04 5.17 -0.51
N GLY A 69 1.59 6.43 -0.31
CA GLY A 69 2.02 7.57 -1.13
C GLY A 69 3.51 7.90 -1.01
N TRP A 70 4.07 7.85 0.21
CA TRP A 70 5.51 8.02 0.41
C TRP A 70 6.32 6.90 -0.25
N GLY A 71 5.80 5.68 -0.26
CA GLY A 71 6.39 4.56 -0.98
C GLY A 71 6.54 4.78 -2.48
N ALA A 72 5.46 5.25 -3.12
CA ALA A 72 5.46 5.57 -4.54
C ALA A 72 6.47 6.68 -4.88
N LEU A 73 6.47 7.78 -4.11
CA LEU A 73 7.36 8.92 -4.34
C LEU A 73 8.84 8.54 -4.19
N VAL A 74 9.19 7.86 -3.09
CA VAL A 74 10.57 7.43 -2.82
C VAL A 74 11.03 6.42 -3.87
N GLY A 75 10.16 5.49 -4.26
CA GLY A 75 10.45 4.50 -5.31
C GLY A 75 10.78 5.14 -6.66
N THR A 76 9.98 6.12 -7.10
CA THR A 76 10.24 6.83 -8.37
C THR A 76 11.51 7.68 -8.33
N ILE A 77 11.80 8.34 -7.21
CA ILE A 77 13.03 9.14 -7.08
C ILE A 77 14.27 8.24 -7.12
N VAL A 78 14.27 7.13 -6.39
CA VAL A 78 15.38 6.17 -6.37
C VAL A 78 15.56 5.51 -7.75
N SER A 79 14.46 5.18 -8.42
CA SER A 79 14.44 4.67 -9.80
C SER A 79 15.24 5.57 -10.76
N VAL A 80 14.84 6.84 -10.82
CA VAL A 80 15.38 7.81 -11.76
C VAL A 80 16.86 8.08 -11.45
N ALA A 81 17.22 8.19 -10.16
CA ALA A 81 18.60 8.37 -9.74
C ALA A 81 19.50 7.19 -10.18
N LEU A 82 19.05 5.95 -10.01
CA LEU A 82 19.80 4.76 -10.44
C LEU A 82 19.99 4.71 -11.96
N VAL A 83 18.95 5.04 -12.74
CA VAL A 83 19.03 5.09 -14.21
C VAL A 83 20.04 6.14 -14.65
N ILE A 84 20.01 7.35 -14.08
CA ILE A 84 20.95 8.42 -14.41
C ILE A 84 22.39 8.00 -14.10
N LEU A 85 22.65 7.45 -12.91
CA LEU A 85 23.98 6.96 -12.53
C LEU A 85 24.49 5.87 -13.48
N TYR A 86 23.61 4.94 -13.87
CA TYR A 86 23.95 3.90 -14.84
C TYR A 86 24.34 4.48 -16.20
N PHE A 87 23.55 5.41 -16.74
CA PHE A 87 23.88 6.08 -18.00
C PHE A 87 25.20 6.86 -17.95
N VAL A 88 25.47 7.56 -16.85
CA VAL A 88 26.75 8.28 -16.67
C VAL A 88 27.91 7.29 -16.63
N SER A 89 27.78 6.18 -15.91
CA SER A 89 28.83 5.15 -15.87
C SER A 89 29.12 4.56 -17.26
N ILE A 90 28.08 4.30 -18.07
CA ILE A 90 28.24 3.84 -19.45
C ILE A 90 28.96 4.87 -20.31
N PHE A 91 28.56 6.14 -20.23
CA PHE A 91 29.20 7.22 -21.00
C PHE A 91 30.69 7.34 -20.67
N VAL A 92 31.06 7.23 -19.40
CA VAL A 92 32.45 7.26 -18.95
C VAL A 92 33.24 6.07 -19.50
N LEU A 93 32.67 4.86 -19.43
CA LEU A 93 33.31 3.65 -19.97
C LEU A 93 33.51 3.73 -21.49
N ILE A 94 32.52 4.25 -22.23
CA ILE A 94 32.62 4.46 -23.68
C ILE A 94 33.71 5.49 -23.99
N ALA A 95 33.76 6.61 -23.27
CA ALA A 95 34.78 7.64 -23.47
C ALA A 95 36.20 7.12 -23.25
N ILE A 96 36.39 6.29 -22.22
CA ILE A 96 37.68 5.61 -21.95
C ILE A 96 38.00 4.61 -23.08
N GLY A 97 37.01 3.85 -23.55
CA GLY A 97 37.21 2.90 -24.65
C GLY A 97 37.63 3.57 -25.96
N ILE A 98 37.02 4.71 -26.30
CA ILE A 98 37.36 5.50 -27.51
C ILE A 98 38.77 6.09 -27.41
N SER A 99 39.23 6.46 -26.21
CA SER A 99 40.57 7.03 -26.03
C SER A 99 41.69 5.99 -26.07
N LEU A 100 41.35 4.69 -26.07
CA LEU A 100 42.31 3.58 -26.15
C LEU A 100 42.42 2.96 -27.56
N SER A 101 41.48 3.26 -28.47
CA SER A 101 41.46 2.79 -29.88
C SER A 101 42.03 3.83 -30.84
#